data_AF-A0A352C4J5-F1
#
_entry.id   AF-A0A352C4J5-F1
#
_cell.length_a   1.000
_cell.length_b   1.000
_cell.length_c   1.000
_cell.angle_alpha   90.00
_cell.angle_beta   90.00
_cell.angle_gamma   90.00
#
_symmetry.space_group_name_H-M   'P 1'
#
loop_
_entity.id
_entity.type
_entity.pdbx_description
1 polymer ?
#
loop_
_entity_poly.entity_id
_entity_poly.type
_entity_poly.pdbx_seq_one_letter_code
_entity_poly.pdbx_strand_id
1 'polypeptide(L)'
;SCSLKYRKEVAEQVKLIFQSADMLEARRRLDVFITEFEKKTPKAVACLEDGFEDAMAVMSLPAKYRKRFRTTNMQERLNQEIRRRERVIRIFPNDDSALRLIGALLAEMNEQWQSKRYLDMDEFHEWWEGQKKESSNVLEINTMV
;
A
#
# COMPACT_ATOMS: atom_id res chain seq x y z
N SER A 1 -19.43 5.41 -5.42
CA SER A 1 -19.69 3.95 -5.44
C SER A 1 -19.68 3.48 -6.88
N CYS A 2 -18.83 2.51 -7.21
CA CYS A 2 -18.86 1.81 -8.50
C CYS A 2 -20.12 0.94 -8.56
N SER A 3 -20.85 0.94 -9.68
CA SER A 3 -21.97 0.03 -9.89
C SER A 3 -21.49 -1.43 -9.81
N LEU A 4 -22.27 -2.31 -9.17
CA LEU A 4 -21.92 -3.73 -9.00
C LEU A 4 -21.61 -4.43 -10.33
N LYS A 5 -22.23 -3.96 -11.42
CA LYS A 5 -22.04 -4.48 -12.78
C LYS A 5 -20.60 -4.37 -13.28
N TYR A 6 -19.92 -3.25 -13.00
CA TYR A 6 -18.57 -2.97 -13.53
C TYR A 6 -17.46 -3.24 -12.51
N ARG A 7 -17.81 -3.64 -11.29
CA ARG A 7 -16.85 -3.78 -10.19
C ARG A 7 -15.70 -4.74 -10.50
N LYS A 8 -15.99 -5.87 -11.14
CA LYS A 8 -14.98 -6.89 -11.47
C LYS A 8 -14.00 -6.37 -12.53
N GLU A 9 -14.55 -5.82 -13.60
CA GLU A 9 -13.80 -5.27 -14.73
C GLU A 9 -12.91 -4.10 -14.29
N VAL A 10 -13.47 -3.16 -13.52
CA VAL A 10 -12.71 -2.05 -12.92
C VAL A 10 -11.57 -2.58 -12.04
N ALA A 11 -11.83 -3.56 -11.18
CA ALA A 11 -10.79 -4.12 -10.31
C ALA A 11 -9.66 -4.79 -11.10
N GLU A 12 -9.97 -5.48 -12.20
CA GLU A 12 -8.97 -6.09 -13.09
C GLU A 12 -8.11 -5.02 -13.78
N GLN A 13 -8.71 -3.96 -14.32
CA GLN A 13 -7.97 -2.87 -14.97
C GLN A 13 -7.10 -2.08 -13.99
N VAL A 14 -7.64 -1.71 -12.82
CA VAL A 14 -6.87 -1.02 -11.77
C VAL A 14 -5.69 -1.88 -11.30
N LYS A 15 -5.88 -3.20 -11.21
CA LYS A 15 -4.77 -4.12 -10.88
C LYS A 15 -3.65 -4.07 -11.91
N LEU A 16 -3.96 -3.93 -13.20
CA LEU A 16 -2.96 -3.79 -14.26
C LEU A 16 -2.19 -2.47 -14.15
N ILE A 17 -2.86 -1.36 -13.84
CA ILE A 17 -2.21 -0.06 -13.59
C ILE A 17 -1.16 -0.19 -12.49
N PHE A 18 -1.55 -0.77 -11.36
CA PHE A 18 -0.66 -0.93 -10.21
C PHE A 18 0.40 -2.03 -10.35
N GLN A 19 0.34 -2.85 -11.39
CA GLN A 19 1.33 -3.89 -11.71
C GLN A 19 2.24 -3.50 -12.87
N SER A 20 2.17 -2.26 -13.35
CA SER A 20 3.06 -1.73 -14.38
C SER A 20 4.53 -1.80 -13.96
N ALA A 21 5.42 -1.94 -14.95
CA ALA A 21 6.86 -2.03 -14.71
C ALA A 21 7.49 -0.67 -14.37
N ASP A 22 6.96 0.39 -14.99
CA ASP A 22 7.42 1.77 -14.87
C ASP A 22 6.24 2.76 -14.71
N MET A 23 6.59 4.01 -14.38
CA MET A 23 5.61 5.10 -14.23
C MET A 23 4.98 5.51 -15.57
N LEU A 24 5.72 5.41 -16.67
CA LEU A 24 5.23 5.76 -18.01
C LEU A 24 4.09 4.83 -18.43
N GLU A 25 4.26 3.51 -18.30
CA GLU A 25 3.22 2.54 -18.59
C GLU A 25 2.05 2.65 -17.62
N ALA A 26 2.32 2.96 -16.34
CA ALA A 26 1.26 3.19 -15.36
C ALA A 26 0.36 4.38 -15.75
N ARG A 27 0.95 5.51 -16.16
CA ARG A 27 0.21 6.68 -16.65
C ARG A 27 -0.55 6.36 -17.93
N ARG A 28 0.08 5.68 -18.90
CA ARG A 28 -0.60 5.25 -20.13
C ARG A 28 -1.83 4.40 -19.84
N ARG A 29 -1.73 3.46 -18.90
CA ARG A 29 -2.87 2.61 -18.50
C ARG A 29 -3.93 3.39 -17.74
N LEU A 30 -3.55 4.40 -16.96
CA LEU A 30 -4.48 5.32 -16.31
C LEU A 30 -5.31 6.08 -17.35
N ASP A 31 -4.69 6.63 -18.39
CA ASP A 31 -5.40 7.36 -19.46
C ASP A 31 -6.40 6.47 -20.20
N VAL A 32 -6.02 5.23 -20.49
CA VAL A 32 -6.90 4.22 -21.08
C VAL A 32 -8.08 3.91 -20.15
N PHE A 33 -7.81 3.73 -18.85
CA PHE A 33 -8.84 3.47 -17.85
C PHE A 33 -9.82 4.63 -17.70
N ILE A 34 -9.35 5.87 -17.66
CA ILE A 34 -10.19 7.07 -17.61
C ILE A 34 -11.12 7.08 -18.83
N THR A 35 -10.55 6.96 -20.04
CA THR A 35 -11.31 6.98 -21.30
C THR A 35 -12.42 5.91 -21.33
N GLU A 36 -12.15 4.72 -20.80
CA GLU A 36 -13.10 3.61 -20.82
C GLU A 36 -14.20 3.72 -19.74
N PHE A 37 -13.84 4.20 -18.55
CA PHE A 37 -14.70 4.12 -17.36
C PHE A 37 -15.27 5.47 -16.89
N GLU A 38 -14.84 6.60 -17.45
CA GLU A 38 -15.31 7.94 -17.05
C GLU A 38 -16.85 8.05 -17.12
N LYS A 39 -17.46 7.57 -18.22
CA LYS A 39 -18.92 7.58 -18.38
C LYS A 39 -19.63 6.49 -17.58
N LYS A 40 -18.98 5.33 -17.36
CA LYS A 40 -19.59 4.16 -16.70
C LYS A 40 -19.58 4.32 -15.18
N THR A 41 -18.46 4.79 -14.63
CA THR A 41 -18.16 4.83 -13.19
C THR A 41 -17.34 6.07 -12.82
N PRO A 42 -17.88 7.29 -12.97
CA PRO A 42 -17.12 8.54 -12.79
C PRO A 42 -16.51 8.67 -11.39
N LYS A 43 -17.24 8.22 -10.34
CA LYS A 43 -16.73 8.23 -8.96
C LYS A 43 -15.52 7.33 -8.73
N ALA A 44 -15.40 6.23 -9.48
CA ALA A 44 -14.27 5.31 -9.35
C ALA A 44 -13.04 5.88 -10.08
N VAL A 45 -13.25 6.54 -11.21
CA VAL A 45 -12.21 7.23 -11.98
C VAL A 45 -11.63 8.38 -11.16
N ALA A 46 -12.48 9.29 -10.65
CA ALA A 46 -12.02 10.41 -9.82
C ALA A 46 -11.20 9.94 -8.60
N CYS A 47 -11.68 8.90 -7.89
CA CYS A 47 -10.96 8.33 -6.76
C CYS A 47 -9.57 7.78 -7.14
N LEU A 48 -9.47 7.14 -8.32
CA LEU A 48 -8.19 6.63 -8.79
C LEU A 48 -7.26 7.76 -9.22
N GLU A 49 -7.76 8.78 -9.92
CA GLU A 49 -6.97 9.95 -10.34
C GLU A 49 -6.41 10.69 -9.12
N ASP A 50 -7.26 11.01 -8.15
CA ASP A 50 -6.87 11.73 -6.94
C ASP A 50 -5.80 10.97 -6.13
N GLY A 51 -5.90 9.63 -6.08
CA GLY A 51 -4.99 8.77 -5.33
C GLY A 51 -3.84 8.17 -6.13
N PHE A 52 -3.71 8.47 -7.43
CA PHE A 52 -2.79 7.75 -8.32
C PHE A 52 -1.32 7.96 -7.91
N GLU A 53 -0.91 9.21 -7.71
CA GLU A 53 0.48 9.54 -7.36
C GLU A 53 0.88 8.90 -6.02
N ASP A 54 0.02 9.00 -5.01
CA ASP A 54 0.24 8.40 -3.70
C ASP A 54 0.36 6.88 -3.78
N ALA A 55 -0.53 6.23 -4.54
CA ALA A 55 -0.52 4.78 -4.72
C ALA A 55 0.72 4.29 -5.50
N MET A 56 1.24 5.13 -6.39
CA MET A 56 2.38 4.81 -7.26
C MET A 56 3.74 5.24 -6.69
N ALA A 57 3.76 5.97 -5.57
CA ALA A 57 4.99 6.37 -4.87
C ALA A 57 5.94 5.20 -4.57
N VAL A 58 5.40 3.99 -4.38
CA VAL A 58 6.18 2.75 -4.21
C VAL A 58 7.12 2.43 -5.37
N MET A 59 6.93 3.02 -6.57
CA MET A 59 7.82 2.82 -7.72
C MET A 59 9.23 3.37 -7.50
N SER A 60 9.39 4.31 -6.58
CA SER A 60 10.71 4.81 -6.14
C SER A 60 11.55 3.73 -5.44
N LEU A 61 10.91 2.66 -4.94
CA LEU A 61 11.58 1.56 -4.26
C LEU A 61 12.07 0.50 -5.27
N PRO A 62 13.07 -0.33 -4.90
CA PRO A 62 13.45 -1.48 -5.72
C PRO A 62 12.30 -2.45 -5.94
N ALA A 63 12.24 -3.06 -7.13
CA ALA A 63 11.12 -3.90 -7.58
C ALA A 63 10.73 -5.02 -6.60
N LYS A 64 11.72 -5.61 -5.91
CA LYS A 64 11.56 -6.65 -4.88
C LYS A 64 10.62 -6.22 -3.74
N TYR A 65 10.63 -4.93 -3.39
CA TYR A 65 9.89 -4.38 -2.25
C TYR A 65 8.51 -3.84 -2.62
N ARG A 66 8.34 -3.34 -3.85
CA ARG A 66 7.12 -2.67 -4.33
C ARG A 66 5.85 -3.47 -4.02
N LYS A 67 5.84 -4.77 -4.32
CA LYS A 67 4.64 -5.62 -4.13
C LYS A 67 4.15 -5.65 -2.69
N ARG A 68 5.06 -5.64 -1.72
CA ARG A 68 4.71 -5.73 -0.29
C ARG A 68 4.19 -4.40 0.24
N PHE A 69 4.90 -3.31 -0.06
CA PHE A 69 4.48 -1.97 0.35
C PHE A 69 3.18 -1.49 -0.31
N ARG A 70 2.90 -1.95 -1.53
CA ARG A 70 1.68 -1.60 -2.25
C ARG A 70 0.39 -2.17 -1.65
N THR A 71 0.47 -3.23 -0.85
CA THR A 71 -0.73 -3.92 -0.35
C THR A 71 -0.91 -3.74 1.14
N THR A 72 -2.13 -3.44 1.57
CA THR A 72 -2.53 -3.35 2.99
C THR A 72 -2.94 -4.70 3.59
N ASN A 73 -2.67 -5.83 2.91
CA ASN A 73 -3.14 -7.16 3.30
C ASN A 73 -2.86 -7.53 4.76
N MET A 74 -1.70 -7.14 5.29
CA MET A 74 -1.33 -7.42 6.69
C MET A 74 -2.19 -6.62 7.68
N GLN A 75 -2.41 -5.34 7.38
CA GLN A 75 -3.26 -4.46 8.19
C GLN A 75 -4.73 -4.91 8.11
N GLU A 76 -5.21 -5.27 6.91
CA GLU A 76 -6.57 -5.79 6.72
C GLU A 76 -6.79 -7.09 7.50
N ARG A 77 -5.81 -8.01 7.49
CA ARG A 77 -5.87 -9.24 8.28
C ARG A 77 -5.91 -8.94 9.78
N LEU A 78 -5.11 -7.99 10.26
CA LEU A 78 -5.12 -7.56 11.66
C LEU A 78 -6.48 -6.97 12.04
N ASN A 79 -7.01 -6.07 11.22
CA ASN A 79 -8.31 -5.44 11.43
C ASN A 79 -9.44 -6.46 11.45
N GLN A 80 -9.42 -7.45 10.56
CA GLN A 80 -10.39 -8.55 10.58
C GLN A 80 -10.34 -9.34 11.89
N GLU A 81 -9.15 -9.55 12.44
CA GLU A 81 -8.98 -10.29 13.68
C GLU A 81 -9.48 -9.49 14.90
N ILE A 82 -9.30 -8.18 14.89
CA ILE A 82 -9.92 -7.26 15.86
C ILE A 82 -11.45 -7.34 15.76
N ARG A 83 -12.00 -7.20 14.55
CA ARG A 83 -13.45 -7.28 14.30
C ARG A 83 -14.06 -8.61 14.72
N ARG A 84 -13.33 -9.72 14.59
CA ARG A 84 -13.78 -11.05 15.05
C ARG A 84 -13.95 -11.10 16.57
N ARG A 85 -12.97 -10.62 17.34
CA ARG A 85 -13.07 -10.58 18.81
C ARG A 85 -14.14 -9.59 19.29
N GLU A 86 -14.23 -8.43 18.65
CA GLU A 86 -15.27 -7.43 18.91
C GLU A 86 -16.69 -8.00 18.73
N ARG A 87 -16.92 -8.76 17.64
CA ARG A 87 -18.24 -9.30 17.28
C ARG A 87 -18.84 -10.21 18.35
N VAL A 88 -18.01 -10.90 19.12
CA VAL A 88 -18.44 -11.78 20.22
C VAL A 88 -18.93 -10.97 21.42
N ILE A 89 -18.24 -9.87 21.72
CA ILE A 89 -18.51 -9.03 22.90
C ILE A 89 -19.73 -8.14 22.70
N ARG A 90 -19.94 -7.62 21.48
CA ARG A 90 -21.03 -6.72 21.06
C ARG A 90 -21.04 -5.34 21.74
N ILE A 91 -20.98 -5.29 23.08
CA ILE A 91 -21.02 -4.05 23.86
C ILE A 91 -19.94 -4.13 24.94
N PHE A 92 -19.07 -3.13 25.00
CA PHE A 92 -18.06 -3.00 26.04
C PHE A 92 -18.61 -2.21 27.23
N PRO A 93 -18.24 -2.59 28.47
CA PRO A 93 -18.69 -1.88 29.68
C PRO A 93 -17.99 -0.51 29.86
N ASN A 94 -16.77 -0.36 29.34
CA ASN A 94 -16.01 0.90 29.31
C ASN A 94 -14.87 0.81 28.27
N ASP A 95 -14.25 1.95 27.97
CA ASP A 95 -13.16 2.07 27.00
C ASP A 95 -11.91 1.28 27.42
N ASP A 96 -11.59 1.25 28.72
CA ASP A 96 -10.45 0.49 29.26
C ASP A 96 -10.56 -1.01 28.97
N SER A 97 -11.77 -1.56 29.00
CA SER A 97 -12.02 -2.97 28.68
C SER A 97 -11.79 -3.26 27.19
N ALA A 98 -12.17 -2.33 26.32
CA ALA A 98 -11.89 -2.44 24.88
C ALA A 98 -10.39 -2.33 24.61
N LEU A 99 -9.71 -1.37 25.25
CA LEU A 99 -8.26 -1.17 25.12
C LEU A 99 -7.49 -2.40 25.59
N ARG A 100 -7.89 -3.02 26.70
CA ARG A 100 -7.28 -4.26 27.22
C ARG A 100 -7.40 -5.41 26.23
N LEU A 101 -8.58 -5.62 25.64
CA LEU A 101 -8.79 -6.69 24.66
C LEU A 101 -7.94 -6.47 23.41
N ILE A 102 -8.01 -5.26 22.83
CA ILE A 102 -7.29 -4.92 21.61
C ILE A 102 -5.78 -5.00 21.88
N GLY A 103 -5.31 -4.46 23.01
CA GLY A 103 -3.92 -4.52 23.42
C GLY A 103 -3.41 -5.96 23.59
N ALA A 104 -4.19 -6.82 24.25
CA ALA A 104 -3.84 -8.24 24.39
C ALA A 104 -3.76 -8.95 23.03
N LEU A 105 -4.70 -8.68 22.11
CA LEU A 105 -4.63 -9.20 20.75
C LEU A 105 -3.39 -8.70 19.99
N LEU A 106 -3.09 -7.41 20.08
CA LEU A 106 -1.92 -6.83 19.42
C LEU A 106 -0.62 -7.42 19.97
N ALA A 107 -0.54 -7.69 21.27
CA ALA A 107 0.59 -8.38 21.88
C ALA A 107 0.75 -9.81 21.34
N GLU A 108 -0.33 -10.57 21.23
CA GLU A 108 -0.33 -11.93 20.65
C GLU A 108 0.13 -11.94 19.17
N MET A 109 -0.41 -11.02 18.35
CA MET A 109 0.03 -10.85 16.95
C MET A 109 1.49 -10.40 16.87
N ASN A 110 1.87 -9.50 17.78
CA ASN A 110 3.21 -9.19 18.25
C ASN A 110 4.19 -10.36 18.12
N GLU A 111 4.02 -11.27 19.06
CA GLU A 111 4.85 -12.45 19.25
C GLU A 111 4.86 -13.36 18.00
N GLN A 112 3.70 -13.52 17.35
CA GLN A 112 3.63 -14.31 16.12
C GLN A 112 4.45 -13.70 14.98
N TRP A 113 4.45 -12.37 14.83
CA TRP A 113 5.20 -11.70 13.76
C TRP A 113 6.70 -11.69 14.02
N GLN A 114 7.13 -11.64 15.28
CA GLN A 114 8.56 -11.76 15.64
C GLN A 114 9.18 -13.08 15.17
N SER A 115 8.38 -14.16 15.07
CA SER A 115 8.87 -15.46 14.61
C SER A 115 9.21 -15.54 13.12
N LYS A 116 8.83 -14.54 12.30
CA LYS A 116 8.98 -14.58 10.84
C LYS A 116 9.64 -13.31 10.30
N ARG A 117 10.69 -13.46 9.50
CA ARG A 117 11.28 -12.34 8.75
C ARG A 117 10.33 -11.92 7.62
N TYR A 118 9.57 -10.85 7.84
CA TYR A 118 8.57 -10.37 6.88
C TYR A 118 9.20 -9.74 5.63
N LEU A 119 10.24 -8.93 5.80
CA LEU A 119 11.07 -8.37 4.73
C LEU A 119 12.53 -8.67 5.03
N ASP A 120 13.28 -8.97 3.97
CA ASP A 120 14.73 -8.92 4.01
C ASP A 120 15.17 -7.49 3.71
N MET A 121 15.76 -6.81 4.70
CA MET A 121 16.16 -5.41 4.59
C MET A 121 17.63 -5.24 4.19
N ASP A 122 18.40 -6.33 4.09
CA ASP A 122 19.84 -6.25 3.85
C ASP A 122 20.13 -5.58 2.48
N GLU A 123 19.50 -6.09 1.42
CA GLU A 123 19.56 -5.50 0.07
C GLU A 123 18.99 -4.08 0.00
N PHE A 124 17.97 -3.77 0.82
CA PHE A 124 17.40 -2.42 0.87
C PHE A 124 18.40 -1.42 1.46
N HIS A 125 19.08 -1.78 2.54
CA HIS A 125 20.09 -0.93 3.16
C HIS A 125 21.28 -0.70 2.23
N GLU A 126 21.74 -1.73 1.53
CA GLU A 126 22.80 -1.60 0.51
C GLU A 126 22.39 -0.62 -0.59
N TRP A 127 21.17 -0.77 -1.12
CA TRP A 127 20.62 0.14 -2.12
C TRP A 127 20.52 1.59 -1.60
N TRP A 128 20.01 1.76 -0.37
CA TRP A 128 19.84 3.08 0.26
C TRP A 128 21.17 3.80 0.52
N GLU A 129 22.18 3.08 0.99
CA GLU A 129 23.53 3.63 1.18
C GLU A 129 24.18 4.00 -0.16
N GLY A 130 23.89 3.26 -1.23
CA GLY A 130 24.27 3.65 -2.60
C GLY A 130 23.66 5.00 -3.01
N GLN A 131 22.37 5.19 -2.77
CA GLN A 131 21.68 6.45 -3.07
C GLN A 131 22.24 7.66 -2.29
N LYS A 132 22.62 7.46 -1.03
CA LYS A 132 23.28 8.50 -0.22
C LYS A 132 24.63 8.91 -0.78
N LYS A 133 25.47 7.94 -1.14
CA LYS A 133 26.80 8.20 -1.72
C LYS A 133 26.70 8.97 -3.03
N GLU A 134 25.79 8.55 -3.91
CA GLU A 134 25.52 9.24 -5.17
C GLU A 134 25.07 10.69 -4.94
N SER A 135 24.13 10.91 -4.01
CA SER A 135 23.62 12.25 -3.67
C SER A 135 24.71 13.15 -3.07
N SER A 136 25.59 12.59 -2.24
CA SER A 136 26.74 13.29 -1.66
C SER A 136 27.76 13.70 -2.72
N ASN A 137 28.08 12.81 -3.67
CA ASN A 137 29.01 13.10 -4.76
C ASN A 137 28.48 14.20 -5.70
N VAL A 138 27.17 14.23 -5.99
CA VAL A 138 26.57 15.29 -6.82
C VAL A 138 26.63 16.66 -6.14
N LEU A 139 26.46 16.71 -4.81
CA LEU A 139 26.61 17.94 -4.04
C LEU A 139 28.06 18.43 -4.02
N GLU A 140 29.03 17.53 -3.89
CA GLU A 140 30.46 17.87 -3.92
C GLU A 140 30.89 18.41 -5.30
N ILE A 141 30.42 17.80 -6.39
CA ILE A 141 30.72 18.27 -7.76
C ILE A 141 30.14 19.66 -8.02
N ASN A 142 28.90 19.92 -7.62
CA ASN A 142 28.26 21.23 -7.82
C ASN A 142 28.81 22.34 -6.91
N THR A 143 29.59 22.01 -5.87
CA THR A 143 30.24 23.00 -4.99
C THR A 143 31.67 23.33 -5.46
N MET A 144 32.24 22.54 -6.37
CA MET A 144 33.57 22.75 -6.96
C MET A 144 33.53 23.52 -8.30
N VAL A 145 32.36 23.97 -8.74
CA VAL A 145 32.13 24.84 -9.93
C VAL A 145 31.61 26.18 -9.45
#